data_AF-A0A7S0VWS7-F1
#
_entry.id   AF-A0A7S0VWS7-F1
#
_cell.length_a   1.000
_cell.length_b   1.000
_cell.length_c   1.000
_cell.angle_alpha   90.00
_cell.angle_beta   90.00
_cell.angle_gamma   90.00
#
_symmetry.space_group_name_H-M   'P 1'
#
loop_
_entity.id
_entity.type
_entity.pdbx_description
1 polymer ?
#
loop_
_entity_poly.entity_id
_entity_poly.type
_entity_poly.pdbx_seq_one_letter_code
_entity_poly.pdbx_strand_id
1 'polypeptide(L)'
;GNYDVDLLYGQVIKLPMRDHNAPALHTLVCFCDKARAFLNASPQNVVAVHCQGGKGRTGLFCSALMLWTGFRWNAGSCLDVFASRRTDSKISTKAVQGVAAPSQIR
;
A
#
# COMPACT_ATOMS: atom_id res chain seq x y z
N GLY A 1 -10.13 -2.45 -10.39
CA GLY A 1 -9.84 -3.70 -11.11
C GLY A 1 -11.04 -4.58 -10.98
N ASN A 2 -11.71 -4.88 -12.09
CA ASN A 2 -12.77 -5.87 -12.10
C ASN A 2 -12.12 -7.18 -12.55
N TYR A 3 -11.88 -8.06 -11.60
CA TYR A 3 -11.42 -9.42 -11.82
C TYR A 3 -12.23 -10.33 -10.91
N ASP A 4 -12.28 -11.60 -11.28
CA ASP A 4 -12.94 -12.63 -10.52
C ASP A 4 -12.21 -12.85 -9.19
N VAL A 5 -12.93 -12.64 -8.09
CA VAL A 5 -12.40 -12.75 -6.73
C VAL A 5 -12.34 -14.21 -6.25
N ASP A 6 -13.07 -15.10 -6.91
CA ASP A 6 -13.12 -16.51 -6.55
C ASP A 6 -11.80 -17.22 -6.92
N LEU A 7 -11.10 -16.71 -7.95
CA LEU A 7 -9.72 -17.10 -8.27
C LEU A 7 -8.72 -16.79 -7.14
N LEU A 8 -9.10 -15.96 -6.18
CA LEU A 8 -8.31 -15.61 -4.99
C LEU A 8 -9.00 -16.08 -3.71
N TYR A 9 -9.79 -17.16 -3.81
CA TYR A 9 -10.43 -17.83 -2.67
C TYR A 9 -11.31 -16.89 -1.82
N GLY A 10 -11.90 -15.86 -2.43
CA GLY A 10 -12.70 -14.85 -1.72
C GLY A 10 -11.90 -13.94 -0.79
N GLN A 11 -10.57 -13.99 -0.80
CA GLN A 11 -9.69 -13.23 0.10
C GLN A 11 -9.34 -11.84 -0.46
N VAL A 12 -10.32 -11.15 -1.04
CA VAL A 12 -10.13 -9.87 -1.72
C VAL A 12 -10.95 -8.76 -1.07
N ILE A 13 -10.27 -7.69 -0.64
CA ILE A 13 -10.92 -6.45 -0.20
C ILE A 13 -10.74 -5.41 -1.30
N LYS A 14 -11.85 -4.88 -1.82
CA LYS A 14 -11.84 -3.79 -2.81
C LYS A 14 -11.89 -2.45 -2.08
N LEU A 15 -10.83 -1.66 -2.21
CA LEU A 15 -10.74 -0.32 -1.62
C LEU A 15 -11.10 0.74 -2.68
N PRO A 16 -12.23 1.46 -2.54
CA PRO A 16 -12.61 2.48 -3.49
C PRO A 16 -11.70 3.70 -3.35
N MET A 17 -10.89 3.96 -4.37
CA MET A 17 -10.04 5.15 -4.49
C MET A 17 -10.11 5.65 -5.93
N ARG A 18 -10.71 6.82 -6.15
CA ARG A 18 -10.69 7.49 -7.47
C ARG A 18 -9.24 7.77 -7.85
N ASP A 19 -8.91 7.66 -9.13
CA ASP A 19 -7.55 7.97 -9.58
C ASP A 19 -7.19 9.42 -9.21
N HIS A 20 -5.93 9.62 -8.80
CA HIS A 20 -5.31 10.92 -8.43
C HIS A 20 -5.78 11.59 -7.14
N ASN A 21 -6.67 10.97 -6.36
CA ASN A 21 -7.11 11.49 -5.06
C ASN A 21 -6.60 10.61 -3.91
N ALA A 22 -6.48 11.18 -2.71
CA ALA A 22 -6.32 10.39 -1.48
C ALA A 22 -7.63 9.64 -1.15
N PRO A 23 -7.57 8.46 -0.52
CA PRO A 23 -8.76 7.84 0.03
C PRO A 23 -9.26 8.67 1.22
N ALA A 24 -10.54 8.49 1.58
CA ALA A 24 -11.01 8.98 2.86
C ALA A 24 -10.19 8.37 4.01
N LEU A 25 -9.89 9.14 5.04
CA LEU A 25 -9.10 8.67 6.20
C LEU A 25 -9.71 7.41 6.81
N HIS A 26 -11.03 7.36 6.93
CA HIS A 26 -11.75 6.17 7.41
C HIS A 26 -11.43 4.90 6.59
N THR A 27 -11.30 5.02 5.25
CA THR A 27 -10.92 3.89 4.40
C THR A 27 -9.51 3.42 4.69
N LEU A 28 -8.58 4.34 4.95
CA LEU A 28 -7.20 4.02 5.29
C LEU A 28 -7.11 3.30 6.64
N VAL A 29 -7.80 3.83 7.66
CA VAL A 29 -7.88 3.23 9.01
C VAL A 29 -8.49 1.83 8.94
N CYS A 30 -9.65 1.70 8.29
CA CYS A 30 -10.33 0.40 8.13
C CYS A 30 -9.45 -0.63 7.40
N PHE A 31 -8.72 -0.21 6.37
CA PHE A 31 -7.74 -1.06 5.71
C PHE A 31 -6.63 -1.50 6.68
N CYS A 32 -6.02 -0.55 7.39
CA CYS A 32 -4.93 -0.82 8.32
C CYS A 32 -5.33 -1.79 9.44
N ASP A 33 -6.52 -1.63 10.01
CA ASP A 33 -7.03 -2.53 11.05
C ASP A 33 -7.27 -3.95 10.53
N LYS A 34 -7.94 -4.07 9.37
CA LYS A 34 -8.18 -5.38 8.74
C LYS A 34 -6.88 -6.09 8.36
N ALA A 35 -5.95 -5.35 7.75
CA ALA A 35 -4.67 -5.89 7.33
C ALA A 35 -3.81 -6.30 8.54
N ARG A 36 -3.76 -5.48 9.59
CA ARG A 36 -3.04 -5.81 10.83
C ARG A 36 -3.64 -7.02 11.52
N ALA A 37 -4.97 -7.10 11.63
CA ALA A 37 -5.64 -8.26 12.21
C ALA A 37 -5.32 -9.54 11.43
N PHE A 38 -5.35 -9.48 10.09
CA PHE A 38 -4.98 -10.60 9.22
C PHE A 38 -3.52 -11.02 9.41
N LEU A 39 -2.58 -10.07 9.40
CA LEU A 39 -1.16 -10.36 9.62
C LEU A 39 -0.88 -10.95 11.01
N ASN A 40 -1.59 -10.49 12.04
CA ASN A 40 -1.41 -10.99 13.41
C ASN A 40 -2.02 -12.37 13.64
N ALA A 41 -2.96 -12.81 12.79
CA ALA A 41 -3.61 -14.11 12.93
C ALA A 41 -2.67 -15.29 12.65
N SER A 42 -1.63 -15.10 11.82
CA SER A 42 -0.60 -16.12 11.57
C SER A 42 0.67 -15.48 11.02
N PRO A 43 1.87 -15.93 11.46
CA PRO A 43 3.13 -15.46 10.90
C PRO A 43 3.32 -15.82 9.41
N GLN A 44 2.51 -16.74 8.88
CA GLN A 44 2.51 -17.11 7.45
C GLN A 44 1.61 -16.21 6.60
N ASN A 45 0.79 -15.35 7.21
CA ASN A 45 -0.14 -14.51 6.47
C ASN A 45 0.59 -13.38 5.74
N VAL A 46 0.20 -13.15 4.48
CA VAL A 46 0.78 -12.13 3.62
C VAL A 46 -0.32 -11.26 3.03
N VAL A 47 -0.16 -9.94 3.10
CA VAL A 47 -1.08 -8.98 2.47
C VAL A 47 -0.48 -8.50 1.15
N ALA A 48 -1.20 -8.75 0.05
CA ALA A 48 -0.87 -8.22 -1.27
C ALA A 48 -1.72 -6.99 -1.58
N VAL A 49 -1.06 -5.84 -1.82
CA VAL A 49 -1.73 -4.59 -2.21
C VAL A 49 -1.38 -4.29 -3.66
N HIS A 50 -2.39 -4.03 -4.51
CA HIS A 50 -2.17 -3.70 -5.90
C HIS A 50 -3.08 -2.58 -6.40
N CYS A 51 -2.63 -1.92 -7.46
CA CYS A 51 -3.41 -1.02 -8.29
C CYS A 51 -2.91 -1.15 -9.74
N GLN A 52 -3.57 -0.51 -10.70
CA GLN A 52 -3.21 -0.65 -12.12
C GLN A 52 -1.73 -0.32 -12.40
N GLY A 53 -1.21 0.75 -11.78
CA GLY A 53 0.19 1.17 -11.97
C GLY A 53 1.15 0.72 -10.88
N GLY A 54 0.65 0.14 -9.78
CA GLY A 54 1.40 -0.24 -8.58
C GLY A 54 2.15 0.87 -7.83
N LYS A 55 2.06 2.14 -8.23
CA LYS A 55 2.90 3.25 -7.70
C LYS A 55 2.21 4.02 -6.56
N GLY A 56 1.46 5.08 -6.87
CA GLY A 56 0.93 6.01 -5.87
C GLY A 56 -0.07 5.39 -4.89
N ARG A 57 -1.15 4.77 -5.40
CA ARG A 57 -2.19 4.17 -4.54
C ARG A 57 -1.64 3.01 -3.69
N THR A 58 -0.90 2.11 -4.33
CA THR A 58 -0.26 0.98 -3.63
C THR A 58 0.72 1.47 -2.57
N GLY A 59 1.59 2.43 -2.92
CA GLY A 59 2.56 2.99 -1.99
C GLY A 59 1.93 3.68 -0.80
N LEU A 60 0.82 4.38 -0.99
CA LEU A 60 0.06 4.98 0.10
C LEU A 60 -0.41 3.92 1.11
N PHE A 61 -1.12 2.89 0.63
CA PHE A 61 -1.66 1.86 1.52
C PHE A 61 -0.54 1.02 2.18
N CYS A 62 0.51 0.65 1.45
CA CYS A 62 1.65 -0.06 2.04
C CYS A 62 2.37 0.77 3.11
N SER A 63 2.59 2.07 2.85
CA SER A 63 3.29 2.96 3.78
C SER A 63 2.46 3.25 5.02
N ALA A 64 1.14 3.43 4.86
CA ALA A 64 0.21 3.55 5.97
C ALA A 64 0.19 2.29 6.83
N LEU A 65 0.18 1.10 6.23
CA LEU A 65 0.24 -0.17 6.98
C LEU A 65 1.55 -0.31 7.76
N MET A 66 2.70 0.01 7.15
CA MET A 66 3.99 -0.02 7.84
C MET A 66 4.03 0.94 9.04
N LEU A 67 3.43 2.12 8.91
CA LEU A 67 3.32 3.07 10.02
C LEU A 67 2.38 2.54 11.11
N TRP A 68 1.23 1.99 10.72
CA TRP A 68 0.21 1.46 11.64
C TRP A 68 0.67 0.26 12.46
N THR A 69 1.54 -0.58 11.88
CA THR A 69 2.13 -1.73 12.58
C THR A 69 3.37 -1.36 13.40
N GLY A 70 3.83 -0.11 13.34
CA GLY A 70 5.04 0.33 14.03
C GLY A 70 6.34 -0.14 13.37
N PHE A 71 6.31 -0.57 12.10
CA PHE A 71 7.51 -1.01 11.38
C PHE A 71 8.53 0.12 11.20
N ARG A 72 8.07 1.37 11.10
CA ARG A 72 8.88 2.60 11.17
C ARG A 72 8.15 3.64 12.01
N TRP A 73 8.91 4.61 12.50
CA TRP A 73 8.45 5.64 13.42
C TRP A 73 7.87 6.89 12.72
N ASN A 74 8.10 7.06 11.41
CA ASN A 74 7.57 8.20 10.67
C ASN A 74 7.14 7.80 9.24
N ALA A 75 6.20 8.58 8.69
CA ALA A 75 5.62 8.34 7.38
C ALA A 75 6.63 8.45 6.22
N GLY A 76 7.58 9.39 6.30
CA GLY A 76 8.63 9.58 5.29
C GLY A 76 9.48 8.33 5.11
N SER A 77 9.96 7.75 6.20
CA SER A 77 10.73 6.51 6.19
C SER A 77 9.93 5.32 5.66
N CYS A 78 8.62 5.25 5.92
CA CYS A 78 7.76 4.24 5.30
C CYS A 78 7.72 4.41 3.76
N LEU A 79 7.53 5.64 3.30
CA LEU A 79 7.50 5.97 1.87
C LEU A 79 8.84 5.63 1.19
N ASP A 80 9.97 5.93 1.84
CA ASP A 80 11.32 5.62 1.34
C ASP A 80 11.55 4.11 1.24
N VAL A 81 11.10 3.34 2.24
CA VAL A 81 11.16 1.87 2.21
C VAL A 81 10.32 1.34 1.05
N PHE A 82 9.12 1.87 0.84
CA PHE A 82 8.29 1.46 -0.29
C PHE A 82 8.98 1.77 -1.62
N ALA A 83 9.48 3.00 -1.79
CA ALA A 83 10.05 3.45 -3.05
C ALA A 83 11.34 2.72 -3.41
N SER A 84 12.21 2.43 -2.42
CA SER A 84 13.44 1.65 -2.60
C SER A 84 13.18 0.17 -2.89
N ARG A 85 12.15 -0.44 -2.31
CA ARG A 85 11.80 -1.84 -2.60
C ARG A 85 11.06 -2.01 -3.92
N ARG A 86 10.31 -0.98 -4.34
CA ARG A 86 9.54 -1.00 -5.59
C ARG A 86 10.41 -0.70 -6.81
N THR A 87 11.38 0.20 -6.68
CA THR A 87 12.24 0.63 -7.79
C THR A 87 13.58 -0.07 -7.66
N ASP A 88 13.94 -0.91 -8.63
CA ASP A 88 15.28 -1.48 -8.65
C ASP A 88 16.29 -0.41 -9.08
N SER A 89 16.91 0.25 -8.09
CA SER A 89 17.91 1.30 -8.31
C SER A 89 19.15 0.80 -9.06
N LYS A 90 19.33 -0.52 -9.21
CA LYS A 90 20.45 -1.10 -9.98
C LYS A 90 20.22 -1.07 -11.49
N ILE A 91 18.98 -0.90 -11.96
CA ILE A 91 18.62 -1.02 -13.39
C ILE A 91 18.24 0.33 -14.00
N SER A 92 17.82 1.32 -13.20
CA SER A 92 17.25 2.57 -13.73
C SER A 92 18.04 3.82 -13.32
N THR A 93 18.47 4.58 -14.33
CA THR A 93 18.97 5.97 -14.19
C THR A 93 17.85 6.99 -13.88
N LYS A 94 16.59 6.54 -13.76
CA LYS A 94 15.45 7.40 -13.41
C LYS A 94 15.30 7.52 -11.90
N ALA A 95 14.90 8.70 -11.45
CA ALA A 95 14.59 9.03 -10.06
C ALA A 95 13.66 7.98 -9.41
N VAL A 96 13.89 7.74 -8.11
CA VAL A 96 13.12 6.84 -7.24
C VAL A 96 11.61 7.04 -7.44
N GLN A 97 10.89 5.98 -7.83
CA GLN A 97 9.46 6.07 -8.17
C GLN A 97 8.59 5.51 -7.03
N GLY A 98 8.24 6.40 -6.09
CA GLY A 98 7.35 6.11 -4.96
C GLY A 98 5.96 6.74 -5.10
N VAL A 99 5.41 7.16 -3.97
CA VAL A 99 4.20 8.01 -3.92
C VAL A 99 4.63 9.45 -4.22
N ALA A 100 4.15 10.00 -5.34
CA ALA A 100 4.61 11.31 -5.83
C ALA A 100 3.54 12.41 -5.77
N ALA A 101 2.26 12.06 -5.67
CA ALA A 101 1.20 13.07 -5.63
C ALA A 101 1.13 13.72 -4.24
N PRO A 102 1.14 15.06 -4.12
CA PRO A 102 1.13 15.76 -2.83
C PRO A 102 -0.05 15.36 -1.93
N SER A 103 -1.22 15.12 -2.51
CA SER A 103 -2.41 14.64 -1.78
C SER A 103 -2.23 13.29 -1.13
N GLN A 104 -1.32 12.45 -1.65
CA GLN A 104 -1.02 11.10 -1.14
C GLN A 104 0.18 11.09 -0.18
N ILE A 105 0.93 12.19 -0.08
CA ILE A 105 2.03 12.37 0.88
C ILE A 105 1.54 13.03 2.17
N ARG A 106 0.50 13.86 2.08
CA ARG A 106 -0.03 14.71 3.16
C ARG A 106 -0.48 13.95 4.40
#